data_AF-A0A091CBX6-F1
#
_entry.id   AF-A0A091CBX6-F1
#
_cell.length_a   1.000
_cell.length_b   1.000
_cell.length_c   1.000
_cell.angle_alpha   90.00
_cell.angle_beta   90.00
_cell.angle_gamma   90.00
#
_symmetry.space_group_name_H-M   'P 1'
#
loop_
_entity.id
_entity.type
_entity.pdbx_description
1 polymer ?
#
loop_
_entity_poly.entity_id
_entity_poly.type
_entity_poly.pdbx_seq_one_letter_code
_entity_poly.pdbx_strand_id
1 'polypeptide(L)' 'MKINDPVAQGIALGTGAHAMGTTKAIEMGEVQGAMSSLSVVVTGLTVVLISPIAEILLNIVF' A
#
# COMPACT_ATOMS: atom_id res chain seq x y z
N MET A 1 11.77 7.61 -14.31
CA MET A 1 11.37 6.44 -15.12
C MET A 1 9.86 6.45 -15.29
N LYS A 2 9.33 6.15 -16.47
CA LYS A 2 7.88 5.90 -16.65
C LYS A 2 7.64 4.40 -16.50
N ILE A 3 6.87 4.00 -15.48
CA ILE A 3 6.34 2.64 -15.36
C ILE A 3 5.13 2.56 -16.29
N ASN A 4 5.13 1.63 -17.24
CA ASN A 4 4.01 1.46 -18.18
C ASN A 4 3.14 0.25 -17.85
N ASP A 5 3.59 -0.62 -16.94
CA ASP A 5 2.83 -1.79 -16.53
C ASP A 5 1.69 -1.36 -15.58
N PRO A 6 0.42 -1.65 -15.90
CA PRO A 6 -0.73 -1.20 -15.11
C PRO A 6 -0.80 -1.87 -13.73
N VAL A 7 -0.27 -3.09 -13.59
CA VAL A 7 -0.22 -3.79 -12.30
C VAL A 7 0.82 -3.10 -11.40
N ALA A 8 2.02 -2.86 -11.92
CA ALA A 8 3.08 -2.19 -11.18
C ALA A 8 2.69 -0.76 -10.78
N GLN A 9 1.99 -0.03 -11.64
CA GLN A 9 1.42 1.29 -11.32
C GLN A 9 0.43 1.20 -10.17
N GLY A 10 -0.52 0.26 -10.23
CA GLY A 10 -1.52 0.07 -9.18
C GLY A 10 -0.89 -0.29 -7.83
N ILE A 11 0.05 -1.23 -7.82
CA ILE A 11 0.77 -1.63 -6.60
C ILE A 11 1.50 -0.43 -5.99
N ALA A 12 2.28 0.30 -6.79
CA ALA A 12 3.04 1.44 -6.31
C ALA A 12 2.14 2.53 -5.69
N LEU A 13 0.98 2.80 -6.30
CA LEU A 13 0.01 3.75 -5.78
C LEU A 13 -0.62 3.26 -4.47
N GLY A 14 -1.01 1.98 -4.40
CA GLY A 14 -1.66 1.40 -3.25
C GLY A 14 -0.76 1.19 -2.03
N THR A 15 0.53 0.90 -2.24
CA THR A 15 1.50 0.76 -1.14
C THR A 15 2.08 2.10 -0.68
N GLY A 16 2.19 3.08 -1.58
CA GLY A 16 3.00 4.29 -1.34
C GLY A 16 2.22 5.58 -1.08
N ALA A 17 0.98 5.71 -1.57
CA ALA A 17 0.32 7.03 -1.68
C ALA A 17 -0.92 7.22 -0.79
N HIS A 18 -1.02 6.49 0.33
CA HIS A 18 -2.19 6.52 1.22
C HIS A 18 -3.50 6.22 0.46
N ALA A 19 -4.67 6.40 1.08
CA ALA A 19 -5.94 6.12 0.40
C ALA A 19 -6.15 6.97 -0.89
N MET A 20 -5.53 8.16 -0.98
CA MET A 20 -5.60 9.02 -2.16
C MET A 20 -4.95 8.40 -3.41
N GLY A 21 -3.92 7.58 -3.25
CA GLY A 21 -3.28 6.83 -4.34
C GLY A 21 -4.25 5.90 -5.06
N THR A 22 -5.14 5.25 -4.31
CA THR A 22 -6.16 4.35 -4.87
C THR A 22 -7.21 5.11 -5.67
N THR A 23 -7.64 6.28 -5.22
CA THR A 23 -8.53 7.14 -6.03
C THR A 23 -7.88 7.47 -7.37
N LYS A 24 -6.57 7.81 -7.36
CA LYS A 24 -5.87 8.09 -8.61
C LYS A 24 -5.71 6.85 -9.49
N ALA A 25 -5.46 5.69 -8.90
CA ALA A 25 -5.33 4.43 -9.62
C ALA A 25 -6.64 4.05 -10.32
N ILE A 26 -7.80 4.27 -9.68
CA ILE A 26 -9.12 4.05 -10.28
C ILE A 26 -9.34 4.96 -11.50
N GLU A 27 -8.93 6.22 -11.44
CA GLU A 27 -8.97 7.13 -12.60
C GLU A 27 -8.06 6.68 -13.75
N MET A 28 -6.97 5.95 -13.47
CA MET A 28 -6.01 5.48 -14.46
C MET A 28 -6.45 4.20 -15.18
N GLY A 29 -7.30 3.39 -14.55
CA GLY A 29 -7.87 2.18 -15.14
C GLY A 29 -8.29 1.13 -14.13
N GLU A 30 -9.08 0.16 -14.58
CA GLU A 30 -9.60 -0.92 -13.73
C GLU A 30 -8.49 -1.75 -13.10
N VAL A 31 -7.43 -2.09 -13.86
CA VAL A 31 -6.31 -2.90 -13.37
C VAL A 31 -5.52 -2.15 -12.32
N GLN A 32 -5.20 -0.87 -12.55
CA GLN A 32 -4.51 -0.02 -11.59
C GLN A 32 -5.33 0.12 -10.30
N GLY A 33 -6.62 0.43 -10.42
CA GLY A 33 -7.54 0.56 -9.29
C GLY A 33 -7.67 -0.73 -8.47
N ALA A 34 -7.81 -1.88 -9.14
CA ALA A 34 -7.88 -3.19 -8.49
C ALA A 34 -6.58 -3.52 -7.73
N MET A 35 -5.43 -3.34 -8.38
CA MET A 35 -4.12 -3.63 -7.78
C MET A 35 -3.77 -2.66 -6.65
N SER A 36 -4.15 -1.39 -6.76
CA SER A 36 -3.99 -0.41 -5.69
C SER A 36 -4.83 -0.77 -4.46
N SER A 37 -6.09 -1.13 -4.67
CA SER A 37 -7.00 -1.51 -3.58
C SER A 37 -6.52 -2.78 -2.86
N LEU A 38 -6.08 -3.80 -3.61
CA LEU A 38 -5.47 -5.01 -3.05
C LEU A 38 -4.23 -4.68 -2.20
N SER A 39 -3.37 -3.79 -2.71
CA SER A 39 -2.13 -3.42 -2.04
C SER A 39 -2.35 -2.69 -0.71
N VAL A 40 -3.40 -1.87 -0.60
CA VAL A 40 -3.80 -1.24 0.65
C VAL A 40 -4.17 -2.28 1.70
N VAL A 41 -4.95 -3.30 1.33
CA VAL A 41 -5.36 -4.39 2.24
C VAL A 41 -4.14 -5.15 2.74
N VAL A 42 -3.21 -5.52 1.84
CA VAL A 42 -1.98 -6.24 2.20
C VAL A 42 -1.10 -5.39 3.11
N THR A 43 -0.97 -4.10 2.83
CA THR A 43 -0.21 -3.16 3.66
C THR A 43 -0.82 -3.05 5.05
N GLY A 44 -2.13 -2.90 5.15
CA GLY A 44 -2.85 -2.85 6.44
C GLY A 44 -2.64 -4.12 7.26
N LEU A 45 -2.76 -5.29 6.64
CA LEU A 45 -2.49 -6.57 7.30
C LEU A 45 -1.05 -6.66 7.81
N THR A 46 -0.09 -6.23 6.99
CA THR A 46 1.33 -6.21 7.35
C THR A 46 1.57 -5.32 8.56
N VAL A 47 0.98 -4.12 8.60
CA VAL A 47 1.08 -3.21 9.75
C VAL A 47 0.47 -3.83 11.01
N VAL A 48 -0.70 -4.47 10.92
CA VAL A 48 -1.33 -5.14 12.06
C VAL A 48 -0.45 -6.23 12.65
N LEU A 49 0.20 -7.04 11.80
CA LEU A 49 1.10 -8.10 12.24
C LEU A 49 2.40 -7.56 12.86
N ILE A 50 2.93 -6.45 12.36
CA ILE A 50 4.17 -5.85 12.85
C ILE A 50 3.96 -5.01 14.12
N SER A 51 2.77 -4.42 14.29
CA SER A 51 2.44 -3.54 15.43
C SER A 51 2.84 -4.08 16.82
N PRO A 52 2.52 -5.33 17.21
CA PRO A 52 2.91 -5.83 18.53
C PRO A 52 4.43 -5.95 18.70
N ILE A 53 5.15 -6.28 17.63
CA ILE A 53 6.62 -6.36 17.66
C ILE A 53 7.22 -4.95 17.83
N ALA A 54 6.66 -3.97 17.14
CA ALA A 54 7.07 -2.58 17.27
C ALA A 54 6.85 -2.03 18.70
N GLU A 55 5.73 -2.39 19.34
CA GLU A 55 5.44 -2.02 20.73
C GLU A 55 6.46 -2.60 21.71
N ILE A 56 6.79 -3.90 21.57
CA ILE A 56 7.82 -4.55 22.41
C ILE A 56 9.17 -3.84 22.25
N LEU A 57 9.57 -3.51 21.01
CA LEU A 57 10.82 -2.84 20.74
C LEU A 57 10.87 -1.44 21.37
N LEU A 58 9.79 -0.67 21.26
CA LEU A 58 9.69 0.67 21.85
C LEU A 58 9.86 0.65 23.38
N ASN A 59 9.22 -0.30 24.06
CA ASN A 59 9.34 -0.47 25.52
C ASN A 59 10.75 -0.88 26.00
N ILE A 60 11.60 -1.42 25.12
CA ILE A 60 12.99 -1.78 25.44
C ILE A 60 13.93 -0.59 25.26
N VAL A 61 13.64 0.29 24.29
CA VAL A 61 14.51 1.39 23.89
C VAL A 61 14.28 2.66 24.71
N PHE A 62 13.04 2.90 25.15
CA PHE A 62 12.63 4.07 25.93
C PHE A 62 12.20 3.66 27.34
#